data_AF-Q16IS5-F1
#
_entry.id   AF-Q16IS5-F1
#
_cell.length_a   1.000
_cell.length_b   1.000
_cell.length_c   1.000
_cell.angle_alpha   90.00
_cell.angle_beta   90.00
_cell.angle_gamma   90.00
#
_symmetry.space_group_name_H-M   'P 1'
#
loop_
_entity.id
_entity.type
_entity.pdbx_description
1 polymer ?
#
loop_
_entity_poly.entity_id
_entity_poly.type
_entity_poly.pdbx_seq_one_letter_code
_entity_poly.pdbx_strand_id
1 'polypeptide(L)'
;MFEKLRLSYLWFSSRVVGIVSFCFKGQPVGDCFWLLDVLLLLAGIRSESTLNWANERKIRSITNCLYAYHSYVLVFQLYASLSTKFDDTSLVVFDMVKVAVTLLSGMRILSIVLLREPIASLRNFVTSNRLNSGDAVFDELERRRFNKFSRAALLVIYGATVLDTILLSVPNSSKDSVLELPPQLVSTGKYASNTLYFLFVGLLALSIVPKMFSALSCSQVLLVGMRWKFKMLVHRYETIANLRLLDVDDYYERIECKVLEAVEQQLEFWSYLQILKDLVAKQFFLVHYFSVGAIGSMLYVSRDIGLNILSVAVFASTLVLMLEYFLWCHLVDSFEDVADSVGSRIFELCAKIPYSPKYRTRYRKLQTSLMITWIVARNGVSMNCMGLFKISTIAFVGFVNTAYSVLMFLINMH
;
A
#
# COMPACT_ATOMS: atom_id res chain seq x y z
N MET A 1 11.65 -4.28 27.68
CA MET A 1 11.02 -5.03 26.56
C MET A 1 11.24 -4.36 25.20
N PHE A 2 11.07 -3.04 25.08
CA PHE A 2 11.33 -2.27 23.84
C PHE A 2 12.78 -2.32 23.32
N GLU A 3 13.77 -2.44 24.19
CA GLU A 3 15.19 -2.46 23.79
C GLU A 3 15.60 -3.79 23.14
N LYS A 4 15.04 -4.91 23.61
CA LYS A 4 15.24 -6.24 23.02
C LYS A 4 14.60 -6.37 21.63
N LEU A 5 13.44 -5.73 21.42
CA LEU A 5 12.80 -5.62 20.09
C LEU A 5 13.65 -4.80 19.11
N ARG A 6 14.32 -3.74 19.59
CA ARG A 6 15.20 -2.89 18.77
C ARG A 6 16.47 -3.62 18.32
N LEU A 7 17.05 -4.44 19.20
CA LEU A 7 18.21 -5.29 18.91
C LEU A 7 17.87 -6.44 17.94
N SER A 8 16.72 -7.07 18.13
CA SER A 8 16.25 -8.12 17.21
C SER A 8 15.98 -7.57 15.79
N TYR A 9 15.40 -6.36 15.71
CA TYR A 9 15.18 -5.65 14.43
C TYR A 9 16.48 -5.31 13.70
N LEU A 10 17.49 -4.82 14.43
CA LEU A 10 18.82 -4.51 13.87
C LEU A 10 19.56 -5.77 13.38
N TRP A 11 19.45 -6.88 14.12
CA TRP A 11 20.10 -8.14 13.78
C TRP A 11 19.44 -8.83 12.57
N PHE A 12 18.11 -8.85 12.50
CA PHE A 12 17.39 -9.39 11.35
C PHE A 12 17.64 -8.55 10.09
N SER A 13 17.67 -7.21 10.22
CA SER A 13 18.01 -6.32 9.11
C SER A 13 19.41 -6.56 8.55
N SER A 14 20.42 -6.91 9.37
CA SER A 14 21.79 -7.06 8.87
C SER A 14 22.00 -8.36 8.09
N ARG A 15 21.39 -9.48 8.53
CA ARG A 15 21.49 -10.78 7.83
C ARG A 15 20.70 -10.83 6.53
N VAL A 16 19.49 -10.25 6.51
CA VAL A 16 18.72 -10.11 5.27
C VAL A 16 19.48 -9.21 4.30
N VAL A 17 20.06 -8.10 4.76
CA VAL A 17 20.93 -7.26 3.92
C VAL A 17 22.16 -8.05 3.43
N GLY A 18 22.74 -8.94 4.22
CA GLY A 18 23.84 -9.83 3.80
C GLY A 18 23.46 -10.78 2.66
N ILE A 19 22.36 -11.53 2.80
CA ILE A 19 21.85 -12.48 1.79
C ILE A 19 21.42 -11.73 0.52
N VAL A 20 20.79 -10.57 0.66
CA VAL A 20 20.34 -9.77 -0.48
C VAL A 20 21.52 -9.04 -1.14
N SER A 21 22.55 -8.62 -0.39
CA SER A 21 23.81 -8.08 -0.96
C SER A 21 24.59 -9.12 -1.76
N PHE A 22 24.46 -10.40 -1.39
CA PHE A 22 25.05 -11.51 -2.12
C PHE A 22 24.34 -11.77 -3.45
N CYS A 23 23.01 -11.66 -3.50
CA CYS A 23 22.23 -11.80 -4.74
C CYS A 23 22.24 -10.55 -5.64
N PHE A 24 22.47 -9.35 -5.09
CA PHE A 24 22.29 -8.07 -5.80
C PHE A 24 23.44 -7.08 -5.53
N LYS A 25 24.68 -7.46 -5.89
CA LYS A 25 25.87 -6.59 -5.79
C LYS A 25 25.74 -5.30 -6.62
N GLY A 26 26.02 -4.15 -6.01
CA GLY A 26 26.31 -2.89 -6.72
C GLY A 26 25.28 -1.75 -6.65
N GLN A 27 24.29 -1.78 -5.74
CA GLN A 27 23.25 -0.73 -5.65
C GLN A 27 23.21 -0.04 -4.28
N PRO A 28 22.75 1.23 -4.20
CA PRO A 28 22.76 2.01 -2.96
C PRO A 28 21.85 1.35 -1.92
N VAL A 29 22.48 0.63 -0.99
CA VAL A 29 21.86 0.00 0.17
C VAL A 29 21.29 1.11 1.05
N GLY A 30 20.01 1.44 0.88
CA GLY A 30 19.40 2.49 1.69
C GLY A 30 18.03 3.00 1.26
N ASP A 31 17.63 2.88 0.00
CA ASP A 31 16.36 3.44 -0.49
C ASP A 31 15.19 2.45 -0.38
N CYS A 32 14.05 2.91 0.15
CA CYS A 32 12.80 2.16 0.24
C CYS A 32 12.30 1.69 -1.13
N PHE A 33 12.55 2.44 -2.19
CA PHE A 33 12.14 2.06 -3.54
C PHE A 33 12.86 0.80 -4.04
N TRP A 34 14.09 0.57 -3.59
CA TRP A 34 14.80 -0.66 -3.94
C TRP A 34 14.14 -1.90 -3.31
N LEU A 35 13.71 -1.82 -2.05
CA LEU A 35 12.93 -2.90 -1.43
C LEU A 35 11.59 -3.09 -2.14
N LEU A 36 10.93 -2.00 -2.54
CA LEU A 36 9.71 -2.10 -3.33
C LEU A 36 9.97 -2.83 -4.66
N ASP A 37 11.08 -2.54 -5.33
CA ASP A 37 11.46 -3.19 -6.59
C ASP A 37 11.76 -4.68 -6.43
N VAL A 38 12.40 -5.09 -5.33
CA VAL A 38 12.56 -6.51 -4.98
C VAL A 38 11.20 -7.17 -4.79
N LEU A 39 10.25 -6.51 -4.13
CA LEU A 39 8.90 -7.04 -3.90
C LEU A 39 8.15 -7.21 -5.22
N LEU A 40 8.22 -6.21 -6.09
CA LEU A 40 7.63 -6.24 -7.43
C LEU A 40 8.24 -7.38 -8.26
N LEU A 41 9.56 -7.59 -8.18
CA LEU A 41 10.21 -8.70 -8.88
C LEU A 41 9.73 -10.07 -8.38
N LEU A 42 9.59 -10.24 -7.06
CA LEU A 42 9.04 -11.47 -6.48
C LEU A 42 7.54 -11.66 -6.83
N ALA A 43 6.81 -10.56 -7.00
CA ALA A 43 5.45 -10.58 -7.55
C ALA A 43 5.42 -10.94 -9.04
N GLY A 44 6.57 -10.99 -9.73
CA GLY A 44 6.68 -11.29 -11.15
C GLY A 44 6.51 -10.08 -12.06
N ILE A 45 6.62 -8.87 -11.50
CA ILE A 45 6.48 -7.59 -12.20
C ILE A 45 7.86 -7.01 -12.49
N ARG A 46 8.02 -6.43 -13.67
CA ARG A 46 9.26 -5.79 -14.10
C ARG A 46 9.23 -4.30 -13.73
N SER A 47 10.20 -3.86 -12.92
CA SER A 47 10.45 -2.45 -12.62
C SER A 47 11.61 -1.91 -13.48
N GLU A 48 11.68 -0.59 -13.67
CA GLU A 48 12.76 0.07 -14.42
C GLU A 48 14.14 -0.15 -13.81
N SER A 49 14.23 -0.18 -12.48
CA SER A 49 15.50 -0.43 -11.77
C SER A 49 15.97 -1.89 -11.89
N THR A 50 15.02 -2.83 -11.96
CA THR A 50 15.30 -4.27 -12.05
C THR A 50 15.75 -4.70 -13.44
N LEU A 51 15.61 -3.83 -14.46
CA LEU A 51 16.02 -4.10 -15.84
C LEU A 51 17.49 -4.52 -15.94
N ASN A 52 18.33 -3.95 -15.09
CA ASN A 52 19.78 -4.14 -15.13
C ASN A 52 20.25 -5.38 -14.34
N TRP A 53 19.34 -6.13 -13.72
CA TRP A 53 19.71 -7.26 -12.87
C TRP A 53 19.90 -8.53 -13.71
N ALA A 54 21.08 -9.14 -13.62
CA ALA A 54 21.46 -10.31 -14.42
C ALA A 54 20.49 -11.50 -14.32
N ASN A 55 19.86 -11.67 -13.16
CA ASN A 55 18.94 -12.79 -12.88
C ASN A 55 17.45 -12.40 -12.90
N GLU A 56 17.09 -11.17 -13.27
CA GLU A 56 15.70 -10.68 -13.27
C GLU A 56 14.76 -11.60 -14.04
N ARG A 57 15.11 -11.92 -15.28
CA ARG A 57 14.28 -12.74 -16.16
C ARG A 57 14.04 -14.14 -15.60
N LYS A 58 15.07 -14.73 -14.96
CA LYS A 58 14.98 -16.06 -14.36
C LYS A 58 14.06 -16.05 -13.15
N ILE A 59 14.28 -15.11 -12.21
CA ILE A 59 13.45 -14.97 -11.01
C ILE A 59 11.99 -14.77 -11.39
N ARG A 60 11.72 -13.82 -12.30
CA ARG A 60 10.37 -13.51 -12.76
C ARG A 60 9.68 -14.70 -13.43
N SER A 61 10.40 -15.43 -14.29
CA SER A 61 9.85 -16.62 -14.94
C SER A 61 9.48 -17.68 -13.91
N ILE A 62 10.36 -17.95 -12.94
CA ILE A 62 10.12 -18.92 -11.86
C ILE A 62 8.91 -18.50 -11.03
N THR A 63 8.83 -17.25 -10.58
CA THR A 63 7.73 -16.77 -9.72
C THR A 63 6.38 -16.73 -10.43
N ASN A 64 6.36 -16.53 -11.75
CA ASN A 64 5.14 -16.56 -12.56
C ASN A 64 4.70 -17.99 -12.89
N CYS A 65 5.63 -18.87 -13.25
CA CYS A 65 5.34 -20.29 -13.45
C CYS A 65 4.82 -20.95 -12.16
N LEU A 66 5.46 -20.65 -11.02
CA LEU A 66 5.02 -21.14 -9.71
C LEU A 66 3.61 -20.66 -9.37
N TYR A 67 3.31 -19.39 -9.65
CA TYR A 67 1.98 -18.84 -9.42
C TYR A 67 0.92 -19.44 -10.35
N ALA A 68 1.24 -19.65 -11.64
CA ALA A 68 0.35 -20.33 -12.57
C ALA A 68 0.06 -21.77 -12.12
N TYR A 69 1.09 -22.48 -11.64
CA TYR A 69 0.95 -23.81 -11.05
C TYR A 69 0.02 -23.79 -9.82
N HIS A 70 0.23 -22.89 -8.86
CA HIS A 70 -0.66 -22.79 -7.69
C HIS A 70 -2.08 -22.41 -8.06
N SER A 71 -2.25 -21.47 -9.00
CA SER A 71 -3.58 -21.09 -9.49
C SER A 71 -4.30 -22.29 -10.11
N TYR A 72 -3.59 -23.08 -10.90
CA TYR A 72 -4.12 -24.31 -11.49
C TYR A 72 -4.53 -25.31 -10.41
N VAL A 73 -3.67 -25.60 -9.43
CA VAL A 73 -3.99 -26.54 -8.33
C VAL A 73 -5.21 -26.08 -7.53
N LEU A 74 -5.29 -24.80 -7.16
CA LEU A 74 -6.41 -24.26 -6.38
C LEU A 74 -7.74 -24.30 -7.15
N VAL A 75 -7.73 -24.01 -8.45
CA VAL A 75 -8.94 -24.15 -9.30
C VAL A 75 -9.37 -25.61 -9.42
N PHE A 76 -8.43 -26.54 -9.55
CA PHE A 76 -8.73 -27.97 -9.57
C PHE A 76 -9.26 -28.48 -8.23
N GLN A 77 -8.76 -27.97 -7.09
CA GLN A 77 -9.31 -28.26 -5.77
C GLN A 77 -10.78 -27.81 -5.69
N LEU A 78 -11.08 -26.57 -6.10
CA LEU A 78 -12.46 -26.08 -6.13
C LEU A 78 -13.37 -26.94 -7.01
N TYR A 79 -12.90 -27.32 -8.21
CA TYR A 79 -13.64 -28.21 -9.11
C TYR A 79 -13.90 -29.58 -8.48
N ALA A 80 -12.90 -30.17 -7.81
CA ALA A 80 -13.05 -31.43 -7.11
C ALA A 80 -14.05 -31.33 -5.95
N SER A 81 -13.97 -30.27 -5.14
CA SER A 81 -14.89 -30.03 -4.03
C SER A 81 -16.33 -29.82 -4.50
N LEU A 82 -16.54 -29.05 -5.58
CA LEU A 82 -17.86 -28.87 -6.19
C LEU A 82 -18.46 -30.15 -6.76
N SER A 83 -17.64 -31.06 -7.27
CA SER A 83 -18.10 -32.31 -7.90
C SER A 83 -18.27 -33.49 -6.93
N THR A 84 -17.51 -33.52 -5.84
CA THR A 84 -17.46 -34.69 -4.93
C THR A 84 -17.87 -34.41 -3.49
N LYS A 85 -17.83 -33.16 -3.05
CA LYS A 85 -18.06 -32.76 -1.65
C LYS A 85 -19.08 -31.63 -1.54
N PHE A 86 -20.07 -31.60 -2.43
CA PHE A 86 -21.09 -30.54 -2.46
C PHE A 86 -21.86 -30.41 -1.13
N ASP A 87 -22.01 -31.51 -0.41
CA ASP A 87 -22.70 -31.53 0.90
C ASP A 87 -21.91 -30.81 2.01
N ASP A 88 -20.58 -30.67 1.89
CA ASP A 88 -19.75 -29.90 2.81
C ASP A 88 -19.60 -28.45 2.33
N THR A 89 -20.67 -27.68 2.54
CA THR A 89 -20.74 -26.28 2.11
C THR A 89 -19.60 -25.42 2.67
N SER A 90 -19.10 -25.73 3.88
CA SER A 90 -18.02 -24.99 4.52
C SER A 90 -16.69 -25.13 3.76
N LEU A 91 -16.36 -26.35 3.32
CA LEU A 91 -15.17 -26.65 2.54
C LEU A 91 -15.25 -26.00 1.15
N VAL A 92 -16.42 -26.08 0.50
CA VAL A 92 -16.65 -25.45 -0.81
C VAL A 92 -16.45 -23.94 -0.74
N VAL A 93 -17.02 -23.27 0.28
CA VAL A 93 -16.84 -21.82 0.49
C VAL A 93 -15.38 -21.48 0.75
N PHE A 94 -14.66 -22.29 1.54
CA PHE A 94 -13.23 -22.09 1.79
C PHE A 94 -12.40 -22.19 0.51
N ASP A 95 -12.67 -23.17 -0.35
CA ASP A 95 -12.00 -23.32 -1.65
C ASP A 95 -12.34 -22.17 -2.61
N MET A 96 -13.58 -21.66 -2.59
CA MET A 96 -13.95 -20.45 -3.33
C MET A 96 -13.13 -19.24 -2.87
N VAL A 97 -12.92 -19.07 -1.56
CA VAL A 97 -12.09 -17.98 -1.02
C VAL A 97 -10.64 -18.11 -1.50
N LYS A 98 -10.05 -19.31 -1.51
CA LYS A 98 -8.68 -19.51 -2.04
C LYS A 98 -8.55 -19.09 -3.50
N VAL A 99 -9.51 -19.49 -4.34
CA VAL A 99 -9.55 -19.11 -5.75
C VAL A 99 -9.75 -17.60 -5.89
N ALA A 100 -10.64 -17.00 -5.08
CA ALA A 100 -10.85 -15.55 -5.07
C ALA A 100 -9.59 -14.76 -4.66
N VAL A 101 -8.84 -15.21 -3.64
CA VAL A 101 -7.54 -14.63 -3.24
C VAL A 101 -6.57 -14.67 -4.42
N THR A 102 -6.51 -15.81 -5.11
CA THR A 102 -5.65 -15.99 -6.28
C THR A 102 -6.04 -15.01 -7.38
N LEU A 103 -7.32 -14.95 -7.76
CA LEU A 103 -7.83 -14.00 -8.75
C LEU A 103 -7.52 -12.55 -8.36
N LEU A 104 -7.72 -12.16 -7.09
CA LEU A 104 -7.37 -10.84 -6.60
C LEU A 104 -5.88 -10.54 -6.77
N SER A 105 -5.01 -11.50 -6.41
CA SER A 105 -3.56 -11.32 -6.56
C SER A 105 -3.16 -11.07 -8.02
N GLY A 106 -3.81 -11.78 -8.96
CA GLY A 106 -3.67 -11.55 -10.40
C GLY A 106 -4.17 -10.18 -10.84
N MET A 107 -5.35 -9.76 -10.38
CA MET A 107 -5.91 -8.44 -10.65
C MET A 107 -5.03 -7.31 -10.09
N ARG A 108 -4.43 -7.48 -8.91
CA ARG A 108 -3.49 -6.52 -8.32
C ARG A 108 -2.22 -6.36 -9.16
N ILE A 109 -1.66 -7.47 -9.66
CA ILE A 109 -0.54 -7.42 -10.60
C ILE A 109 -0.95 -6.68 -11.88
N LEU A 110 -2.09 -7.06 -12.47
CA LEU A 110 -2.59 -6.44 -13.69
C LEU A 110 -2.80 -4.94 -13.48
N SER A 111 -3.34 -4.52 -12.33
CA SER A 111 -3.50 -3.11 -11.96
C SER A 111 -2.16 -2.37 -11.96
N ILE A 112 -1.09 -2.92 -11.38
CA ILE A 112 0.23 -2.30 -11.40
C ILE A 112 0.79 -2.22 -12.83
N VAL A 113 0.59 -3.26 -13.64
CA VAL A 113 1.06 -3.29 -15.04
C VAL A 113 0.33 -2.24 -15.87
N LEU A 114 -1.00 -2.12 -15.71
CA LEU A 114 -1.82 -1.13 -16.42
C LEU A 114 -1.54 0.30 -15.96
N LEU A 115 -1.22 0.50 -14.68
CA LEU A 115 -0.92 1.81 -14.09
C LEU A 115 0.58 2.12 -14.05
N ARG A 116 1.40 1.42 -14.85
CA ARG A 116 2.85 1.55 -14.82
C ARG A 116 3.36 2.97 -15.09
N GLU A 117 2.81 3.64 -16.11
CA GLU A 117 3.20 5.01 -16.47
C GLU A 117 2.85 6.02 -15.35
N PRO A 118 1.61 6.06 -14.83
CA PRO A 118 1.27 6.83 -13.63
C PRO A 118 2.20 6.58 -12.44
N ILE A 119 2.49 5.31 -12.14
CA ILE A 119 3.36 4.89 -11.03
C ILE A 119 4.79 5.43 -11.22
N ALA A 120 5.35 5.28 -12.43
CA ALA A 120 6.68 5.76 -12.75
C ALA A 120 6.77 7.28 -12.65
N SER A 121 5.77 8.00 -13.17
CA SER A 121 5.68 9.46 -13.10
C SER A 121 5.63 9.95 -11.64
N LEU A 122 4.77 9.36 -10.81
CA LEU A 122 4.69 9.67 -9.37
C LEU A 122 5.98 9.34 -8.63
N ARG A 123 6.58 8.18 -8.91
CA ARG A 123 7.86 7.78 -8.30
C ARG A 123 8.97 8.77 -8.64
N ASN A 124 9.09 9.17 -9.90
CA ASN A 124 10.09 10.14 -10.35
C ASN A 124 9.87 11.50 -9.68
N PHE A 125 8.62 11.93 -9.54
CA PHE A 125 8.29 13.16 -8.80
C PHE A 125 8.66 13.08 -7.32
N VAL A 126 8.29 11.99 -6.64
CA VAL A 126 8.62 11.78 -5.22
C VAL A 126 10.12 11.75 -5.02
N THR A 127 10.88 11.06 -5.87
CA THR A 127 12.34 10.96 -5.75
C THR A 127 13.10 12.20 -6.21
N SER A 128 12.47 13.06 -7.02
CA SER A 128 13.09 14.28 -7.54
C SER A 128 13.38 15.28 -6.42
N ASN A 129 14.59 15.87 -6.46
CA ASN A 129 14.99 16.99 -5.61
C ASN A 129 14.71 18.36 -6.26
N ARG A 130 13.96 18.40 -7.37
CA ARG A 130 13.67 19.64 -8.11
C ARG A 130 12.91 20.66 -7.26
N LEU A 131 12.04 20.19 -6.36
CA LEU A 131 11.18 21.03 -5.54
C LEU A 131 11.64 20.95 -4.08
N ASN A 132 11.81 22.11 -3.45
CA ASN A 132 12.31 22.28 -2.08
C ASN A 132 11.36 23.14 -1.24
N SER A 133 11.52 23.09 0.08
CA SER A 133 10.80 23.98 1.00
C SER A 133 11.48 25.34 1.19
N GLY A 134 12.75 25.45 0.81
CA GLY A 134 13.64 26.55 1.17
C GLY A 134 14.52 26.25 2.39
N ASP A 135 14.28 25.15 3.10
CA ASP A 135 15.12 24.64 4.20
C ASP A 135 15.62 23.22 3.87
N ALA A 136 16.89 23.11 3.50
CA ALA A 136 17.51 21.83 3.16
C ALA A 136 17.61 20.85 4.33
N VAL A 137 17.69 21.35 5.58
CA VAL A 137 17.77 20.52 6.78
C VAL A 137 16.41 19.89 7.06
N PHE A 138 15.34 20.68 6.94
CA PHE A 138 13.97 20.19 7.05
C PHE A 138 13.65 19.14 5.97
N ASP A 139 13.99 19.44 4.71
CA ASP A 139 13.74 18.56 3.57
C ASP A 139 14.45 17.20 3.74
N GLU A 140 15.71 17.22 4.17
CA GLU A 140 16.47 15.99 4.43
C GLU A 140 15.88 15.17 5.59
N LEU A 141 15.43 15.84 6.65
CA LEU A 141 14.82 15.19 7.80
C LEU A 141 13.52 14.46 7.42
N GLU A 142 12.62 15.13 6.70
CA GLU A 142 11.36 14.52 6.25
C GLU A 142 11.60 13.40 5.24
N ARG A 143 12.58 13.55 4.32
CA ARG A 143 12.99 12.49 3.40
C ARG A 143 13.47 11.24 4.13
N ARG A 144 14.27 11.41 5.20
CA ARG A 144 14.71 10.27 6.05
C ARG A 144 13.56 9.62 6.79
N ARG A 145 12.58 10.40 7.30
CA ARG A 145 11.38 9.87 7.96
C ARG A 145 10.53 9.04 6.99
N PHE A 146 10.29 9.55 5.80
CA PHE A 146 9.63 8.82 4.71
C PHE A 146 10.32 7.49 4.43
N ASN A 147 11.63 7.53 4.16
CA ASN A 147 12.38 6.33 3.80
C ASN A 147 12.36 5.29 4.93
N LYS A 148 12.54 5.72 6.18
CA LYS A 148 12.49 4.84 7.35
C LYS A 148 11.12 4.18 7.52
N PHE A 149 10.04 4.93 7.36
CA PHE A 149 8.67 4.41 7.49
C PHE A 149 8.36 3.40 6.38
N SER A 150 8.57 3.79 5.12
CA SER A 150 8.33 2.94 3.94
C SER A 150 9.16 1.64 4.00
N ARG A 151 10.43 1.74 4.39
CA ARG A 151 11.30 0.57 4.58
C ARG A 151 10.81 -0.34 5.70
N ALA A 152 10.40 0.21 6.84
CA ALA A 152 9.89 -0.60 7.95
C ALA A 152 8.64 -1.38 7.53
N ALA A 153 7.70 -0.75 6.81
CA ALA A 153 6.51 -1.41 6.30
C ALA A 153 6.86 -2.56 5.31
N LEU A 154 7.75 -2.31 4.35
CA LEU A 154 8.20 -3.35 3.42
C LEU A 154 8.88 -4.52 4.13
N LEU A 155 9.73 -4.25 5.13
CA LEU A 155 10.37 -5.29 5.94
C LEU A 155 9.38 -6.13 6.73
N VAL A 156 8.28 -5.54 7.21
CA VAL A 156 7.19 -6.30 7.86
C VAL A 156 6.55 -7.27 6.87
N ILE A 157 6.29 -6.85 5.63
CA ILE A 157 5.72 -7.72 4.59
C ILE A 157 6.67 -8.88 4.25
N TYR A 158 7.97 -8.60 4.12
CA TYR A 158 8.96 -9.65 3.93
C TYR A 158 9.04 -10.62 5.11
N GLY A 159 9.04 -10.08 6.34
CA GLY A 159 9.03 -10.88 7.55
C GLY A 159 7.81 -11.79 7.63
N ALA A 160 6.62 -11.27 7.31
CA ALA A 160 5.38 -12.04 7.24
C ALA A 160 5.47 -13.14 6.17
N THR A 161 5.97 -12.83 4.98
CA THR A 161 6.14 -13.82 3.89
C THR A 161 7.06 -14.97 4.31
N VAL A 162 8.18 -14.67 4.97
CA VAL A 162 9.12 -15.68 5.48
C VAL A 162 8.48 -16.50 6.59
N LEU A 163 7.77 -15.85 7.52
CA LEU A 163 7.07 -16.52 8.61
C LEU A 163 6.00 -17.47 8.08
N ASP A 164 5.17 -17.03 7.14
CA ASP A 164 4.12 -17.85 6.51
C ASP A 164 4.73 -19.05 5.77
N THR A 165 5.85 -18.84 5.09
CA THR A 165 6.58 -19.93 4.41
C THR A 165 7.08 -20.98 5.40
N ILE A 166 7.62 -20.55 6.55
CA ILE A 166 8.07 -21.45 7.61
C ILE A 166 6.88 -22.20 8.21
N LEU A 167 5.78 -21.48 8.53
CA LEU A 167 4.58 -22.07 9.12
C LEU A 167 3.95 -23.12 8.19
N LEU A 168 3.85 -22.83 6.88
CA LEU A 168 3.34 -23.77 5.89
C LEU A 168 4.25 -24.98 5.68
N SER A 169 5.55 -24.84 5.94
CA SER A 169 6.50 -25.95 5.84
C SER A 169 6.37 -26.97 6.98
N VAL A 170 5.80 -26.59 8.13
CA VAL A 170 5.57 -27.51 9.25
C VAL A 170 4.38 -28.42 8.92
N PRO A 171 4.54 -29.76 8.92
CA PRO A 171 3.44 -30.69 8.67
C PRO A 171 2.41 -30.64 9.81
N ASN A 172 1.13 -30.62 9.45
CA ASN A 172 0.01 -30.57 10.40
C ASN A 172 -1.22 -31.23 9.79
N SER A 173 -1.91 -32.09 10.54
CA SER A 173 -3.07 -32.84 10.06
C SER A 173 -4.21 -31.95 9.55
N SER A 174 -4.46 -30.81 10.21
CA SER A 174 -5.47 -29.83 9.76
C SER A 174 -5.07 -29.08 8.49
N LYS A 175 -3.77 -28.94 8.23
CA LYS A 175 -3.26 -28.34 7.00
C LYS A 175 -3.44 -29.32 5.85
N ASP A 176 -3.08 -30.59 6.10
CA ASP A 176 -3.14 -31.64 5.09
C ASP A 176 -4.58 -31.83 4.60
N SER A 177 -5.60 -31.80 5.49
CA SER A 177 -7.02 -31.90 5.09
C SER A 177 -7.53 -30.73 4.23
N VAL A 178 -6.88 -29.57 4.29
CA VAL A 178 -7.32 -28.34 3.63
C VAL A 178 -6.51 -28.05 2.36
N LEU A 179 -5.26 -28.49 2.29
CA LEU A 179 -4.35 -28.28 1.16
C LEU A 179 -4.03 -29.59 0.41
N GLU A 180 -4.97 -30.54 0.40
CA GLU A 180 -4.81 -31.82 -0.30
C GLU A 180 -4.54 -31.62 -1.79
N LEU A 181 -3.61 -32.38 -2.36
CA LEU A 181 -3.46 -32.44 -3.81
C LEU A 181 -4.73 -33.00 -4.43
N PRO A 182 -5.24 -32.39 -5.51
CA PRO A 182 -6.40 -32.92 -6.21
C PRO A 182 -6.06 -34.31 -6.80
N PRO A 183 -7.05 -35.22 -6.88
CA PRO A 183 -6.83 -36.64 -7.17
C PRO A 183 -6.12 -36.89 -8.51
N GLN A 184 -6.28 -35.99 -9.48
CA GLN A 184 -5.62 -36.05 -10.79
C GLN A 184 -4.10 -35.86 -10.72
N LEU A 185 -3.59 -35.13 -9.71
CA LEU A 185 -2.15 -34.91 -9.50
C LEU A 185 -1.53 -35.99 -8.60
N VAL A 186 -2.34 -36.66 -7.78
CA VAL A 186 -1.88 -37.79 -6.94
C VAL A 186 -1.60 -39.03 -7.79
N SER A 187 -2.34 -39.22 -8.89
CA SER A 187 -2.21 -40.41 -9.77
C SER A 187 -0.90 -40.47 -10.56
N THR A 188 -0.09 -39.41 -10.58
CA THR A 188 1.18 -39.32 -11.35
C THR A 188 2.34 -40.10 -10.71
N GLY A 189 2.11 -40.76 -9.57
CA GLY A 189 3.08 -41.62 -8.88
C GLY A 189 3.67 -40.98 -7.61
N LYS A 190 4.11 -41.83 -6.66
CA LYS A 190 4.45 -41.43 -5.29
C LYS A 190 5.54 -40.35 -5.19
N TYR A 191 6.63 -40.50 -5.93
CA TYR A 191 7.75 -39.54 -5.90
C TYR A 191 7.39 -38.19 -6.55
N ALA A 192 6.66 -38.23 -7.67
CA ALA A 192 6.19 -37.02 -8.34
C ALA A 192 5.16 -36.27 -7.49
N SER A 193 4.19 -36.98 -6.91
CA SER A 193 3.16 -36.42 -6.02
C SER A 193 3.78 -35.75 -4.79
N ASN A 194 4.76 -36.39 -4.13
CA ASN A 194 5.46 -35.78 -2.99
C ASN A 194 6.20 -34.49 -3.38
N THR A 195 6.84 -34.48 -4.55
CA THR A 195 7.57 -33.29 -5.04
C THR A 195 6.60 -32.15 -5.36
N LEU A 196 5.47 -32.46 -6.02
CA LEU A 196 4.41 -31.50 -6.32
C LEU A 196 3.76 -30.96 -5.05
N TYR A 197 3.54 -31.81 -4.04
CA TYR A 197 3.02 -31.40 -2.74
C TYR A 197 3.94 -30.40 -2.06
N PHE A 198 5.25 -30.69 -2.05
CA PHE A 198 6.24 -29.80 -1.48
C PHE A 198 6.29 -28.46 -2.20
N LEU A 199 6.26 -28.45 -3.53
CA LEU A 199 6.22 -27.22 -4.32
C LEU A 199 4.95 -26.42 -4.04
N PHE A 200 3.80 -27.09 -3.98
CA PHE A 200 2.51 -26.46 -3.71
C PHE A 200 2.46 -25.85 -2.31
N VAL A 201 2.63 -26.65 -1.26
CA VAL A 201 2.45 -26.19 0.14
C VAL A 201 3.63 -25.34 0.60
N GLY A 202 4.86 -25.77 0.31
CA GLY A 202 6.08 -25.12 0.80
C GLY A 202 6.35 -23.76 0.15
N LEU A 203 5.92 -23.55 -1.10
CA LEU A 203 6.18 -22.30 -1.83
C LEU A 203 4.92 -21.46 -2.07
N LEU A 204 3.76 -21.86 -1.52
CA LEU A 204 2.50 -21.14 -1.68
C LEU A 204 2.63 -19.67 -1.25
N ALA A 205 3.10 -19.45 -0.02
CA ALA A 205 3.27 -18.11 0.54
C ALA A 205 4.23 -17.26 -0.30
N LEU A 206 5.37 -17.82 -0.71
CA LEU A 206 6.35 -17.12 -1.54
C LEU A 206 5.77 -16.68 -2.89
N SER A 207 4.81 -17.43 -3.43
CA SER A 207 4.20 -17.12 -4.73
C SER A 207 3.04 -16.13 -4.66
N ILE A 208 2.19 -16.21 -3.62
CA ILE A 208 0.93 -15.46 -3.50
C ILE A 208 1.13 -14.17 -2.70
N VAL A 209 1.84 -14.24 -1.55
CA VAL A 209 1.97 -13.11 -0.61
C VAL A 209 2.63 -11.89 -1.28
N PRO A 210 3.76 -12.00 -2.02
CA PRO A 210 4.33 -10.85 -2.71
C PRO A 210 3.38 -10.23 -3.75
N LYS A 211 2.61 -11.07 -4.47
CA LYS A 211 1.64 -10.60 -5.47
C LYS A 211 0.49 -9.85 -4.81
N MET A 212 -0.06 -10.41 -3.73
CA MET A 212 -1.09 -9.77 -2.93
C MET A 212 -0.62 -8.41 -2.43
N PHE A 213 0.52 -8.33 -1.76
CA PHE A 213 0.97 -7.08 -1.13
C PHE A 213 1.68 -6.10 -2.07
N SER A 214 1.97 -6.47 -3.32
CA SER A 214 2.67 -5.61 -4.28
C SER A 214 1.95 -4.29 -4.54
N ALA A 215 0.64 -4.35 -4.85
CA ALA A 215 -0.17 -3.17 -5.14
C ALA A 215 -0.30 -2.27 -3.91
N LEU A 216 -0.63 -2.85 -2.75
CA LEU A 216 -0.68 -2.15 -1.45
C LEU A 216 0.64 -1.42 -1.18
N SER A 217 1.76 -2.13 -1.27
CA SER A 217 3.07 -1.58 -0.97
C SER A 217 3.45 -0.45 -1.93
N CYS A 218 3.16 -0.61 -3.21
CA CYS A 218 3.43 0.40 -4.22
C CYS A 218 2.69 1.70 -3.89
N SER A 219 1.37 1.60 -3.68
CA SER A 219 0.54 2.77 -3.35
C SER A 219 0.86 3.37 -2.00
N GLN A 220 1.15 2.55 -0.99
CA GLN A 220 1.58 3.02 0.31
C GLN A 220 2.85 3.86 0.19
N VAL A 221 3.89 3.36 -0.49
CA VAL A 221 5.14 4.10 -0.69
C VAL A 221 4.89 5.40 -1.44
N LEU A 222 4.06 5.39 -2.49
CA LEU A 222 3.73 6.59 -3.26
C LEU A 222 2.91 7.60 -2.45
N LEU A 223 1.93 7.15 -1.66
CA LEU A 223 1.05 8.00 -0.87
C LEU A 223 1.83 8.64 0.28
N VAL A 224 2.65 7.89 1.01
CA VAL A 224 3.56 8.45 2.02
C VAL A 224 4.59 9.36 1.35
N GLY A 225 5.03 9.01 0.14
CA GLY A 225 5.86 9.81 -0.75
C GLY A 225 5.27 11.20 -1.02
N MET A 226 4.02 11.24 -1.49
CA MET A 226 3.32 12.48 -1.75
C MET A 226 3.04 13.24 -0.46
N ARG A 227 2.71 12.55 0.64
CA ARG A 227 2.48 13.17 1.95
C ARG A 227 3.68 13.99 2.41
N TRP A 228 4.90 13.46 2.31
CA TRP A 228 6.08 14.22 2.74
C TRP A 228 6.39 15.37 1.80
N LYS A 229 6.17 15.22 0.49
CA LYS A 229 6.25 16.35 -0.45
C LYS A 229 5.30 17.45 0.03
N PHE A 230 4.03 17.13 0.28
CA PHE A 230 3.06 18.12 0.76
C PHE A 230 3.49 18.80 2.07
N LYS A 231 4.11 18.09 3.01
CA LYS A 231 4.70 18.73 4.20
C LYS A 231 5.79 19.76 3.87
N MET A 232 6.61 19.53 2.85
CA MET A 232 7.58 20.55 2.38
C MET A 232 6.87 21.79 1.87
N LEU A 233 5.76 21.62 1.14
CA LEU A 233 4.96 22.74 0.65
C LEU A 233 4.33 23.52 1.82
N VAL A 234 3.79 22.82 2.82
CA VAL A 234 3.29 23.44 4.07
C VAL A 234 4.39 24.28 4.72
N HIS A 235 5.60 23.72 4.86
CA HIS A 235 6.72 24.41 5.48
C HIS A 235 7.21 25.62 4.65
N ARG A 236 7.15 25.54 3.31
CA ARG A 236 7.43 26.69 2.44
C ARG A 236 6.46 27.83 2.70
N TYR A 237 5.16 27.57 2.75
CA TYR A 237 4.16 28.59 3.07
C TYR A 237 4.33 29.16 4.48
N GLU A 238 4.68 28.33 5.46
CA GLU A 238 5.00 28.77 6.82
C GLU A 238 6.22 29.70 6.85
N THR A 239 7.27 29.37 6.09
CA THR A 239 8.47 30.20 5.97
C THR A 239 8.16 31.56 5.35
N ILE A 240 7.32 31.58 4.31
CA ILE A 240 6.85 32.82 3.68
C ILE A 240 6.00 33.63 4.66
N ALA A 241 5.11 32.99 5.42
CA ALA A 241 4.26 33.66 6.40
C ALA A 241 5.05 34.28 7.58
N ASN A 242 6.27 33.81 7.83
CA ASN A 242 7.15 34.31 8.88
C ASN A 242 8.26 35.25 8.37
N LEU A 243 8.17 35.72 7.12
CA LEU A 243 9.06 36.76 6.58
C LEU A 243 8.99 38.03 7.44
N ARG A 244 10.16 38.50 7.91
CA ARG A 244 10.27 39.71 8.72
C ARG A 244 10.05 40.96 7.87
N LEU A 245 9.26 41.90 8.41
CA LEU A 245 9.03 43.21 7.81
C LEU A 245 10.17 44.15 8.20
N LEU A 246 11.16 44.33 7.32
CA LEU A 246 12.27 45.27 7.53
C LEU A 246 12.03 46.59 6.78
N ASP A 247 11.65 46.49 5.51
CA ASP A 247 11.23 47.60 4.66
C ASP A 247 9.97 47.20 3.89
N VAL A 248 9.03 48.13 3.70
CA VAL A 248 7.72 47.85 3.08
C VAL A 248 7.87 47.63 1.58
N ASP A 249 8.76 48.40 0.92
CA ASP A 249 9.03 48.29 -0.51
C ASP A 249 9.66 46.92 -0.85
N ASP A 250 10.77 46.58 -0.20
CA ASP A 250 11.46 45.27 -0.35
C ASP A 250 10.56 44.09 0.10
N TYR A 251 9.71 44.28 1.10
CA TYR A 251 8.80 43.22 1.57
C TYR A 251 7.78 42.81 0.51
N TYR A 252 7.09 43.76 -0.14
CA TYR A 252 6.06 43.43 -1.14
C TYR A 252 6.64 42.77 -2.39
N GLU A 253 7.83 43.20 -2.83
CA GLU A 253 8.52 42.56 -3.95
C GLU A 253 8.94 41.13 -3.60
N ARG A 254 9.52 40.94 -2.43
CA ARG A 254 9.97 39.62 -1.96
C ARG A 254 8.82 38.65 -1.76
N ILE A 255 7.73 39.08 -1.13
CA ILE A 255 6.57 38.21 -0.87
C ILE A 255 5.84 37.86 -2.15
N GLU A 256 5.69 38.80 -3.11
CA GLU A 256 5.05 38.51 -4.40
C GLU A 256 5.85 37.46 -5.17
N CYS A 257 7.17 37.60 -5.23
CA CYS A 257 8.06 36.62 -5.85
C CYS A 257 7.97 35.25 -5.15
N LYS A 258 8.07 35.20 -3.82
CA LYS A 258 8.02 33.95 -3.06
C LYS A 258 6.67 33.25 -3.12
N VAL A 259 5.57 34.00 -3.11
CA VAL A 259 4.22 33.45 -3.26
C VAL A 259 4.02 32.91 -4.66
N LEU A 260 4.48 33.60 -5.69
CA LEU A 260 4.39 33.13 -7.07
C LEU A 260 5.11 31.78 -7.22
N GLU A 261 6.37 31.68 -6.77
CA GLU A 261 7.13 30.43 -6.78
C GLU A 261 6.41 29.30 -6.02
N ALA A 262 5.82 29.61 -4.85
CA ALA A 262 5.10 28.62 -4.04
C ALA A 262 3.80 28.15 -4.71
N VAL A 263 3.07 29.05 -5.37
CA VAL A 263 1.84 28.72 -6.12
C VAL A 263 2.16 27.88 -7.34
N GLU A 264 3.22 28.19 -8.10
CA GLU A 264 3.68 27.37 -9.22
C GLU A 264 4.04 25.96 -8.76
N GLN A 265 4.78 25.85 -7.65
CA GLN A 265 5.09 24.56 -7.03
C GLN A 265 3.82 23.82 -6.59
N GLN A 266 2.85 24.52 -6.00
CA GLN A 266 1.57 23.93 -5.61
C GLN A 266 0.80 23.36 -6.81
N LEU A 267 0.74 24.08 -7.93
CA LEU A 267 0.08 23.60 -9.15
C LEU A 267 0.72 22.30 -9.66
N GLU A 268 2.05 22.23 -9.64
CA GLU A 268 2.76 21.00 -10.00
C GLU A 268 2.36 19.84 -9.08
N PHE A 269 2.36 20.05 -7.77
CA PHE A 269 1.94 19.05 -6.79
C PHE A 269 0.49 18.57 -7.00
N TRP A 270 -0.41 19.47 -7.35
CA TRP A 270 -1.82 19.15 -7.59
C TRP A 270 -2.00 18.26 -8.82
N SER A 271 -1.20 18.45 -9.87
CA SER A 271 -1.25 17.59 -11.04
C SER A 271 -0.89 16.13 -10.69
N TYR A 272 0.18 15.93 -9.90
CA TYR A 272 0.56 14.61 -9.39
C TYR A 272 -0.45 14.06 -8.37
N LEU A 273 -1.08 14.91 -7.57
CA LEU A 273 -2.13 14.46 -6.65
C LEU A 273 -3.30 13.83 -7.41
N GLN A 274 -3.72 14.37 -8.56
CA GLN A 274 -4.80 13.77 -9.36
C GLN A 274 -4.42 12.37 -9.87
N ILE A 275 -3.16 12.18 -10.29
CA ILE A 275 -2.65 10.87 -10.69
C ILE A 275 -2.68 9.90 -9.51
N LEU A 276 -2.24 10.34 -8.32
CA LEU A 276 -2.27 9.52 -7.11
C LEU A 276 -3.71 9.14 -6.73
N LYS A 277 -4.66 10.08 -6.82
CA LYS A 277 -6.07 9.84 -6.51
C LYS A 277 -6.69 8.74 -7.35
N ASP A 278 -6.51 8.82 -8.67
CA ASP A 278 -7.02 7.81 -9.59
C ASP A 278 -6.42 6.42 -9.30
N LEU A 279 -5.11 6.37 -9.02
CA LEU A 279 -4.40 5.15 -8.68
C LEU A 279 -4.90 4.53 -7.36
N VAL A 280 -5.00 5.34 -6.30
CA VAL A 280 -5.49 4.91 -4.99
C VAL A 280 -6.94 4.44 -5.09
N ALA A 281 -7.80 5.16 -5.81
CA ALA A 281 -9.19 4.80 -6.01
C ALA A 281 -9.35 3.43 -6.70
N LYS A 282 -8.60 3.18 -7.79
CA LYS A 282 -8.62 1.91 -8.52
C LYS A 282 -8.20 0.74 -7.65
N GLN A 283 -7.14 0.90 -6.87
CA GLN A 283 -6.64 -0.18 -6.02
C GLN A 283 -7.52 -0.42 -4.80
N PHE A 284 -7.97 0.65 -4.15
CA PHE A 284 -8.85 0.55 -2.98
C PHE A 284 -10.18 -0.10 -3.34
N PHE A 285 -10.71 0.15 -4.55
CA PHE A 285 -11.90 -0.55 -5.06
C PHE A 285 -11.71 -2.08 -5.02
N LEU A 286 -10.59 -2.60 -5.53
CA LEU A 286 -10.29 -4.04 -5.49
C LEU A 286 -10.20 -4.57 -4.06
N VAL A 287 -9.54 -3.83 -3.16
CA VAL A 287 -9.41 -4.22 -1.75
C VAL A 287 -10.78 -4.24 -1.07
N HIS A 288 -11.62 -3.24 -1.32
CA HIS A 288 -12.91 -3.10 -0.66
C HIS A 288 -13.84 -4.26 -0.96
N TYR A 289 -14.13 -4.51 -2.24
CA TYR A 289 -15.06 -5.57 -2.64
C TYR A 289 -14.55 -6.96 -2.27
N PHE A 290 -13.25 -7.19 -2.41
CA PHE A 290 -12.67 -8.44 -1.98
C PHE A 290 -12.77 -8.63 -0.46
N SER A 291 -12.48 -7.60 0.34
CA SER A 291 -12.55 -7.70 1.80
C SER A 291 -13.97 -7.96 2.28
N VAL A 292 -14.98 -7.32 1.68
CA VAL A 292 -16.40 -7.57 1.99
C VAL A 292 -16.75 -9.04 1.76
N GLY A 293 -16.44 -9.57 0.58
CA GLY A 293 -16.73 -10.96 0.24
C GLY A 293 -15.94 -11.96 1.10
N ALA A 294 -14.62 -11.77 1.20
CA ALA A 294 -13.74 -12.67 1.93
C ALA A 294 -14.05 -12.70 3.43
N ILE A 295 -14.26 -11.55 4.08
CA ILE A 295 -14.61 -11.51 5.50
C ILE A 295 -15.97 -12.17 5.74
N GLY A 296 -16.97 -11.90 4.92
CA GLY A 296 -18.27 -12.56 5.01
C GLY A 296 -18.17 -14.08 4.90
N SER A 297 -17.44 -14.58 3.89
CA SER A 297 -17.21 -16.02 3.70
C SER A 297 -16.41 -16.65 4.84
N MET A 298 -15.39 -15.98 5.37
CA MET A 298 -14.58 -16.48 6.47
C MET A 298 -15.37 -16.52 7.79
N LEU A 299 -16.26 -15.56 8.02
CA LEU A 299 -17.19 -15.57 9.14
C LEU A 299 -18.20 -16.72 9.02
N TYR A 300 -18.74 -16.96 7.83
CA TYR A 300 -19.62 -18.11 7.56
C TYR A 300 -18.90 -19.43 7.87
N VAL A 301 -17.70 -19.62 7.32
CA VAL A 301 -16.90 -20.83 7.53
C VAL A 301 -16.51 -21.02 9.00
N SER A 302 -16.25 -19.93 9.74
CA SER A 302 -15.93 -20.00 11.16
C SER A 302 -17.08 -20.50 12.05
N ARG A 303 -18.32 -20.50 11.55
CA ARG A 303 -19.49 -21.01 12.26
C ARG A 303 -19.45 -22.53 12.40
N ASP A 304 -19.05 -23.23 11.34
CA ASP A 304 -19.12 -24.69 11.27
C ASP A 304 -17.84 -25.34 11.82
N ILE A 305 -16.74 -24.59 11.86
CA ILE A 305 -15.44 -25.05 12.35
C ILE A 305 -15.34 -24.77 13.85
N GLY A 306 -15.35 -25.82 14.67
CA GLY A 306 -15.03 -25.72 16.10
C GLY A 306 -13.63 -25.15 16.37
N LEU A 307 -13.23 -25.01 17.64
CA LEU A 307 -11.91 -24.47 18.00
C LEU A 307 -10.77 -25.42 17.55
N ASN A 308 -10.11 -25.10 16.43
CA ASN A 308 -8.99 -25.86 15.88
C ASN A 308 -7.98 -24.92 15.21
N ILE A 309 -6.84 -25.43 14.75
CA ILE A 309 -5.79 -24.64 14.08
C ILE A 309 -6.33 -23.90 12.85
N LEU A 310 -7.30 -24.50 12.15
CA LEU A 310 -7.97 -23.86 11.01
C LEU A 310 -8.77 -22.61 11.44
N SER A 311 -9.46 -22.63 12.57
CA SER A 311 -10.20 -21.46 13.06
C SER A 311 -9.24 -20.32 13.45
N VAL A 312 -8.07 -20.65 14.01
CA VAL A 312 -7.00 -19.68 14.28
C VAL A 312 -6.48 -19.06 12.97
N ALA A 313 -6.27 -19.87 11.93
CA ALA A 313 -5.84 -19.37 10.62
C ALA A 313 -6.90 -18.49 9.94
N VAL A 314 -8.17 -18.86 10.04
CA VAL A 314 -9.31 -18.06 9.53
C VAL A 314 -9.36 -16.71 10.25
N PHE A 315 -9.28 -16.71 11.58
CA PHE A 315 -9.27 -15.48 12.38
C PHE A 315 -8.08 -14.59 12.05
N ALA A 316 -6.87 -15.16 11.96
CA ALA A 316 -5.66 -14.43 11.58
C ALA A 316 -5.79 -13.81 10.17
N SER A 317 -6.36 -14.55 9.21
CA SER A 317 -6.59 -14.04 7.85
C SER A 317 -7.59 -12.89 7.83
N THR A 318 -8.71 -13.01 8.55
CA THR A 318 -9.70 -11.94 8.70
C THR A 318 -9.07 -10.69 9.33
N LEU A 319 -8.24 -10.87 10.36
CA LEU A 319 -7.52 -9.76 11.01
C LEU A 319 -6.57 -9.06 10.02
N VAL A 320 -5.84 -9.81 9.20
CA VAL A 320 -4.94 -9.25 8.18
C VAL A 320 -5.72 -8.46 7.13
N LEU A 321 -6.87 -8.96 6.67
CA LEU A 321 -7.72 -8.23 5.72
C LEU A 321 -8.30 -6.94 6.33
N MET A 322 -8.76 -6.99 7.59
CA MET A 322 -9.22 -5.81 8.30
C MET A 322 -8.09 -4.79 8.50
N LEU A 323 -6.89 -5.26 8.85
CA LEU A 323 -5.73 -4.40 9.02
C LEU A 323 -5.30 -3.76 7.69
N GLU A 324 -5.29 -4.52 6.59
CA GLU A 324 -5.02 -3.98 5.26
C GLU A 324 -6.00 -2.87 4.90
N TYR A 325 -7.30 -3.11 5.10
CA TYR A 325 -8.34 -2.11 4.85
C TYR A 325 -8.15 -0.86 5.72
N PHE A 326 -7.93 -1.06 7.03
CA PHE A 326 -7.68 0.04 7.96
C PHE A 326 -6.45 0.86 7.57
N LEU A 327 -5.35 0.21 7.20
CA LEU A 327 -4.12 0.88 6.80
C LEU A 327 -4.34 1.77 5.58
N TRP A 328 -5.09 1.32 4.59
CA TRP A 328 -5.48 2.16 3.45
C TRP A 328 -6.23 3.42 3.86
N CYS A 329 -7.30 3.25 4.65
CA CYS A 329 -8.11 4.36 5.14
C CYS A 329 -7.30 5.35 5.97
N HIS A 330 -6.48 4.83 6.90
CA HIS A 330 -5.66 5.66 7.76
C HIS A 330 -4.58 6.43 6.98
N LEU A 331 -3.96 5.78 5.98
CA LEU A 331 -2.97 6.44 5.13
C LEU A 331 -3.60 7.58 4.35
N VAL A 332 -4.77 7.36 3.75
CA VAL A 332 -5.52 8.40 3.02
C VAL A 332 -5.90 9.56 3.93
N ASP A 333 -6.54 9.31 5.07
CA ASP A 333 -6.90 10.36 6.04
C ASP A 333 -5.66 11.16 6.46
N SER A 334 -4.56 10.46 6.77
CA SER A 334 -3.32 11.11 7.21
C SER A 334 -2.63 11.93 6.11
N PHE A 335 -2.89 11.61 4.83
CA PHE A 335 -2.48 12.43 3.70
C PHE A 335 -3.41 13.64 3.56
N GLU A 336 -4.73 13.44 3.62
CA GLU A 336 -5.71 14.52 3.53
C GLU A 336 -5.48 15.59 4.60
N ASP A 337 -5.21 15.19 5.85
CA ASP A 337 -4.89 16.13 6.95
C ASP A 337 -3.71 17.06 6.61
N VAL A 338 -2.66 16.50 6.00
CA VAL A 338 -1.48 17.29 5.60
C VAL A 338 -1.82 18.21 4.44
N ALA A 339 -2.59 17.74 3.47
CA ALA A 339 -2.98 18.55 2.33
C ALA A 339 -3.96 19.67 2.73
N ASP A 340 -4.86 19.44 3.68
CA ASP A 340 -5.73 20.47 4.27
C ASP A 340 -4.94 21.52 5.07
N SER A 341 -3.83 21.11 5.70
CA SER A 341 -2.94 22.03 6.40
C SER A 341 -2.28 23.05 5.45
N VAL A 342 -2.09 22.71 4.16
CA VAL A 342 -1.61 23.67 3.13
C VAL A 342 -2.58 24.84 3.03
N GLY A 343 -3.89 24.56 2.92
CA GLY A 343 -4.92 25.60 2.89
C GLY A 343 -4.88 26.48 4.14
N SER A 344 -4.74 25.87 5.32
CA SER A 344 -4.64 26.61 6.58
C SER A 344 -3.45 27.59 6.61
N ARG A 345 -2.28 27.18 6.07
CA ARG A 345 -1.11 28.06 5.98
C ARG A 345 -1.25 29.16 4.93
N ILE A 346 -1.92 28.88 3.81
CA ILE A 346 -2.24 29.91 2.80
C ILE A 346 -3.16 30.97 3.40
N PHE A 347 -4.16 30.56 4.18
CA PHE A 347 -5.05 31.49 4.87
C PHE A 347 -4.30 32.33 5.92
N GLU A 348 -3.43 31.72 6.71
CA GLU A 348 -2.58 32.43 7.68
C GLU A 348 -1.68 33.45 6.98
N LEU A 349 -1.04 33.06 5.87
CA LEU A 349 -0.24 33.96 5.04
C LEU A 349 -1.08 35.13 4.55
N CYS A 350 -2.29 34.86 4.06
CA CYS A 350 -3.25 35.87 3.62
C CYS A 350 -3.55 36.86 4.76
N ALA A 351 -3.81 36.38 5.98
CA ALA A 351 -4.12 37.23 7.13
C ALA A 351 -2.92 38.08 7.61
N LYS A 352 -1.68 37.60 7.44
CA LYS A 352 -0.46 38.28 7.91
C LYS A 352 0.07 39.36 6.98
N ILE A 353 -0.33 39.38 5.71
CA ILE A 353 0.14 40.42 4.76
C ILE A 353 -0.40 41.77 5.23
N PRO A 354 0.47 42.74 5.57
CA PRO A 354 0.03 44.05 6.03
C PRO A 354 -0.62 44.83 4.90
N TYR A 355 -1.58 45.68 5.24
CA TYR A 355 -2.15 46.65 4.32
C TYR A 355 -1.27 47.90 4.23
N SER A 356 -0.99 48.36 3.00
CA SER A 356 -0.36 49.65 2.75
C SER A 356 -1.12 50.45 1.69
N PRO A 357 -1.45 51.73 1.94
CA PRO A 357 -2.13 52.58 0.96
C PRO A 357 -1.34 52.71 -0.36
N LYS A 358 -0.01 52.80 -0.28
CA LYS A 358 0.90 52.93 -1.45
C LYS A 358 0.86 51.70 -2.36
N TYR A 359 0.63 50.50 -1.80
CA TYR A 359 0.59 49.23 -2.54
C TYR A 359 -0.82 48.64 -2.65
N ARG A 360 -1.88 49.44 -2.49
CA ARG A 360 -3.27 48.97 -2.46
C ARG A 360 -3.62 47.99 -3.57
N THR A 361 -3.19 48.27 -4.80
CA THR A 361 -3.46 47.41 -5.97
C THR A 361 -2.71 46.08 -5.88
N ARG A 362 -1.42 46.10 -5.50
CA ARG A 362 -0.61 44.88 -5.31
C ARG A 362 -1.14 44.03 -4.16
N TYR A 363 -1.44 44.65 -3.02
CA TYR A 363 -2.08 44.01 -1.88
C TYR A 363 -3.36 43.28 -2.28
N ARG A 364 -4.28 43.97 -2.97
CA ARG A 364 -5.54 43.35 -3.43
C ARG A 364 -5.30 42.18 -4.37
N LYS A 365 -4.38 42.31 -5.33
CA LYS A 365 -4.05 41.23 -6.27
C LYS A 365 -3.51 40.00 -5.54
N LEU A 366 -2.58 40.20 -4.61
CA LEU A 366 -1.96 39.12 -3.82
C LEU A 366 -2.98 38.42 -2.93
N GLN A 367 -3.82 39.19 -2.21
CA GLN A 367 -4.93 38.69 -1.41
C GLN A 367 -5.89 37.83 -2.23
N THR A 368 -6.38 38.35 -3.35
CA THR A 368 -7.31 37.62 -4.22
C THR A 368 -6.68 36.33 -4.74
N SER A 369 -5.41 36.36 -5.17
CA SER A 369 -4.68 35.17 -5.62
C SER A 369 -4.62 34.11 -4.53
N LEU A 370 -4.17 34.49 -3.32
CA LEU A 370 -4.07 33.57 -2.18
C LEU A 370 -5.43 33.03 -1.75
N MET A 371 -6.49 33.83 -1.77
CA MET A 371 -7.85 33.38 -1.48
C MET A 371 -8.34 32.35 -2.51
N ILE A 372 -8.07 32.57 -3.81
CA ILE A 372 -8.40 31.60 -4.86
C ILE A 372 -7.62 30.30 -4.62
N THR A 373 -6.30 30.39 -4.40
CA THR A 373 -5.46 29.23 -4.12
C THR A 373 -5.93 28.47 -2.89
N TRP A 374 -6.35 29.18 -1.84
CA TRP A 374 -6.92 28.59 -0.62
C TRP A 374 -8.22 27.81 -0.90
N ILE A 375 -9.16 28.41 -1.65
CA ILE A 375 -10.43 27.75 -2.03
C ILE A 375 -10.15 26.47 -2.83
N VAL A 376 -9.24 26.55 -3.81
CA VAL A 376 -8.84 25.40 -4.64
C VAL A 376 -8.15 24.34 -3.80
N ALA A 377 -7.28 24.73 -2.88
CA ALA A 377 -6.57 23.82 -1.99
C ALA A 377 -7.56 23.03 -1.11
N ARG A 378 -8.54 23.71 -0.54
CA ARG A 378 -9.49 23.10 0.40
C ARG A 378 -10.47 22.13 -0.26
N ASN A 379 -10.89 22.41 -1.48
CA ASN A 379 -11.85 21.56 -2.20
C ASN A 379 -11.18 20.41 -2.97
N GLY A 380 -9.86 20.51 -3.21
CA GLY A 380 -9.16 19.63 -4.13
C GLY A 380 -8.58 18.34 -3.52
N VAL A 381 -8.72 18.10 -2.21
CA VAL A 381 -7.91 17.11 -1.48
C VAL A 381 -8.59 15.75 -1.29
N SER A 382 -9.92 15.70 -1.15
CA SER A 382 -10.65 14.46 -0.83
C SER A 382 -10.40 13.31 -1.83
N MET A 383 -10.10 12.12 -1.34
CA MET A 383 -9.97 10.90 -2.12
C MET A 383 -11.26 10.07 -2.06
N ASN A 384 -11.84 9.80 -3.22
CA ASN A 384 -13.08 9.05 -3.34
C ASN A 384 -12.81 7.71 -4.02
N CYS A 385 -13.46 6.65 -3.54
CA CYS A 385 -13.43 5.33 -4.18
C CYS A 385 -14.36 5.34 -5.40
N MET A 386 -13.85 5.78 -6.56
CA MET A 386 -14.59 5.80 -7.83
C MET A 386 -15.97 6.50 -7.75
N GLY A 387 -16.10 7.50 -6.86
CA GLY A 387 -17.36 8.21 -6.63
C GLY A 387 -18.39 7.47 -5.76
N LEU A 388 -18.12 6.25 -5.28
CA LEU A 388 -19.03 5.50 -4.43
C LEU A 388 -19.09 6.06 -3.00
N PHE A 389 -17.93 6.27 -2.38
CA PHE A 389 -17.80 6.86 -1.06
C PHE A 389 -16.40 7.44 -0.84
N LYS A 390 -16.28 8.30 0.17
CA LYS A 390 -15.00 8.89 0.58
C LYS A 390 -14.15 7.84 1.32
N ILE A 391 -12.92 7.63 0.87
CA ILE A 391 -11.99 6.70 1.53
C ILE A 391 -11.57 7.36 2.84
N SER A 392 -11.99 6.77 3.97
CA SER A 392 -11.71 7.32 5.30
C SER A 392 -11.81 6.27 6.39
N THR A 393 -11.26 6.55 7.56
CA THR A 393 -11.38 5.69 8.75
C THR A 393 -12.83 5.54 9.19
N ILE A 394 -13.67 6.55 8.93
CA ILE A 394 -15.13 6.47 9.17
C ILE A 394 -15.76 5.39 8.28
N ALA A 395 -15.38 5.31 7.01
CA ALA A 395 -15.84 4.25 6.11
C ALA A 395 -15.41 2.86 6.58
N PHE A 396 -14.20 2.72 7.14
CA PHE A 396 -13.75 1.48 7.77
C PHE A 396 -14.59 1.11 9.00
N VAL A 397 -14.92 2.06 9.89
CA VAL A 397 -15.80 1.79 11.04
C VAL A 397 -17.17 1.31 10.59
N GLY A 398 -17.75 1.94 9.56
CA GLY A 398 -19.00 1.49 8.95
C GLY A 398 -18.91 0.05 8.40
N PHE A 399 -17.80 -0.28 7.74
CA PHE A 399 -17.52 -1.63 7.27
C PHE A 399 -17.46 -2.66 8.42
N VAL A 400 -16.73 -2.37 9.49
CA VAL A 400 -16.63 -3.25 10.68
C VAL A 400 -17.99 -3.44 11.34
N ASN A 401 -18.78 -2.38 11.50
CA ASN A 401 -20.13 -2.47 12.06
C ASN A 401 -21.04 -3.35 11.21
N THR A 402 -20.90 -3.28 9.88
CA THR A 402 -21.66 -4.13 8.95
C THR A 402 -21.23 -5.58 9.08
N ALA A 403 -19.92 -5.86 9.09
CA ALA A 403 -19.38 -7.21 9.27
C ALA A 403 -19.82 -7.82 10.61
N TYR A 404 -19.80 -7.04 11.69
CA TYR A 404 -20.30 -7.45 13.00
C TYR A 404 -21.81 -7.74 12.99
N SER A 405 -22.60 -6.88 12.35
CA SER A 405 -24.06 -7.08 12.25
C SER A 405 -24.40 -8.35 11.47
N VAL A 406 -23.69 -8.62 10.37
CA VAL A 406 -23.83 -9.86 9.59
C VAL A 406 -23.44 -11.07 10.44
N LEU A 407 -22.33 -10.99 11.18
CA LEU A 407 -21.92 -12.06 12.09
C LEU A 407 -22.99 -12.36 13.14
N MET A 408 -23.49 -11.32 13.82
CA MET A 408 -24.53 -11.48 14.83
C MET A 408 -25.83 -12.04 14.25
N PHE A 409 -26.22 -11.61 13.04
CA PHE A 409 -27.37 -12.17 12.34
C PHE A 409 -27.19 -13.66 12.03
N LEU A 410 -26.00 -14.06 11.52
CA LEU A 410 -25.68 -15.46 11.24
C LEU A 410 -25.70 -16.33 12.50
N ILE A 411 -25.25 -15.78 13.64
CA ILE A 411 -25.30 -16.46 14.94
C ILE A 411 -26.75 -16.60 15.44
N ASN A 412 -27.58 -15.56 15.32
CA ASN A 412 -28.94 -15.53 15.86
C ASN A 412 -30.01 -16.24 15.02
N MET A 413 -29.73 -16.55 13.74
CA MET A 413 -30.66 -17.27 12.84
C MET A 413 -30.71 -18.78 13.11
N HIS A 414 -30.26 -19.21 14.28
CA HIS A 414 -30.18 -20.59 14.76
C HIS A 414 -30.39 -20.60 16.27
#